data_AF-A0AAD0WY80-F1
#
_entry.id   AF-A0AAD0WY80-F1
#
_cell.length_a   1.000
_cell.length_b   1.000
_cell.length_c   1.000
_cell.angle_alpha   90.00
_cell.angle_beta   90.00
_cell.angle_gamma   90.00
#
_symmetry.space_group_name_H-M   'P 1'
#
loop_
_entity.id
_entity.type
_entity.pdbx_description
1 polymer ?
#
loop_
_entity_poly.entity_id
_entity_poly.type
_entity_poly.pdbx_seq_one_letter_code
_entity_poly.pdbx_strand_id
1 'polypeptide(L)'
;MKELGAKGFSKDYWDVNYEDADDMDGIGNAKEHVGYIKYLFGMEYIDISSIVDLGFGLGHLFEALLDEFKPYKAHGIEPSEHAYNIVKKRDINKIPSTKFKLEKTDLVSWCERNKDKKKSFDLAVCTSVFQYLTDEELEYCLPILANRAKYLYLTVPTDKELDRQIEDLEFKDEYAIRRSRTKYQKMLKPHFTFISSRLLESKVYFDETNTNFTDLLYRF
;
A
#
# COMPACT_ATOMS: atom_id res chain seq x y z
N MET A 1 -7.61 -23.91 -10.54
CA MET A 1 -6.23 -23.39 -10.61
C MET A 1 -6.19 -22.20 -9.67
N LYS A 2 -5.24 -22.12 -8.73
CA LYS A 2 -5.20 -21.02 -7.76
C LYS A 2 -4.86 -19.72 -8.51
N GLU A 3 -5.70 -18.69 -8.39
CA GLU A 3 -5.45 -17.38 -8.98
C GLU A 3 -4.16 -16.77 -8.41
N LEU A 4 -3.44 -16.01 -9.26
CA LEU A 4 -2.22 -15.32 -8.86
C LEU A 4 -2.54 -13.83 -8.70
N GLY A 5 -2.17 -13.22 -7.57
CA GLY A 5 -2.48 -11.80 -7.31
C GLY A 5 -1.97 -10.87 -8.41
N ALA A 6 -0.80 -11.17 -9.00
CA ALA A 6 -0.25 -10.41 -10.13
C ALA A 6 -1.10 -10.47 -11.41
N LYS A 7 -1.98 -11.48 -11.57
CA LYS A 7 -2.93 -11.55 -12.70
C LYS A 7 -4.25 -10.82 -12.42
N GLY A 8 -4.42 -10.32 -11.19
CA GLY A 8 -5.66 -9.73 -10.71
C GLY A 8 -6.68 -10.80 -10.36
N PHE A 9 -7.34 -10.61 -9.23
CA PHE A 9 -8.39 -11.52 -8.78
C PHE A 9 -9.65 -11.40 -9.63
N SER A 10 -10.32 -12.52 -9.85
CA SER A 10 -11.58 -12.61 -10.60
C SER A 10 -12.74 -11.97 -9.85
N LYS A 11 -13.87 -11.78 -10.55
CA LYS A 11 -15.10 -11.29 -9.92
C LYS A 11 -15.52 -12.15 -8.73
N ASP A 12 -15.40 -13.48 -8.84
CA ASP A 12 -15.80 -14.41 -7.79
C ASP A 12 -15.02 -14.17 -6.49
N TYR A 13 -13.72 -13.86 -6.58
CA TYR A 13 -12.94 -13.46 -5.41
C TYR A 13 -13.51 -12.20 -4.75
N TRP A 14 -13.84 -11.17 -5.54
CA TRP A 14 -14.39 -9.93 -5.00
C TRP A 14 -15.78 -10.13 -4.41
N ASP A 15 -16.64 -10.87 -5.10
CA ASP A 15 -18.00 -11.16 -4.61
C ASP A 15 -17.98 -11.91 -3.27
N VAL A 16 -17.07 -12.87 -3.11
CA VAL A 16 -16.99 -13.70 -1.89
C VAL A 16 -16.26 -12.98 -0.76
N ASN A 17 -15.09 -12.38 -1.02
CA ASN A 17 -14.27 -11.80 0.05
C ASN A 17 -14.71 -10.38 0.43
N TYR A 18 -15.55 -9.72 -0.38
CA TYR A 18 -16.05 -8.38 -0.12
C TYR A 18 -17.58 -8.34 -0.04
N GLU A 19 -18.23 -9.48 0.26
CA GLU A 19 -19.68 -9.54 0.52
C GLU A 19 -20.06 -8.60 1.69
N ASP A 20 -19.26 -8.63 2.76
CA ASP A 20 -19.33 -7.71 3.91
C ASP A 20 -18.14 -6.72 3.87
N ALA A 21 -18.08 -5.90 2.83
CA ALA A 21 -16.96 -4.98 2.61
C ALA A 21 -16.67 -4.01 3.78
N ASP A 22 -17.65 -3.72 4.63
CA ASP A 22 -17.47 -2.85 5.81
C ASP A 22 -16.60 -3.47 6.92
N ASP A 23 -16.37 -4.79 6.90
CA ASP A 23 -15.47 -5.45 7.86
C ASP A 23 -14.03 -5.56 7.33
N MET A 24 -13.79 -5.15 6.08
CA MET A 24 -12.48 -5.25 5.42
C MET A 24 -11.56 -4.08 5.79
N ASP A 25 -10.32 -4.40 6.19
CA ASP A 25 -9.26 -3.41 6.46
C ASP A 25 -9.00 -2.54 5.21
N GLY A 26 -8.95 -1.22 5.39
CA GLY A 26 -8.85 -0.25 4.29
C GLY A 26 -10.18 0.05 3.59
N ILE A 27 -11.29 -0.58 3.98
CA ILE A 27 -12.65 -0.19 3.56
C ILE A 27 -13.43 0.34 4.77
N GLY A 28 -13.75 -0.53 5.74
CA GLY A 28 -14.53 -0.16 6.92
C GLY A 28 -13.86 0.88 7.81
N ASN A 29 -12.54 0.79 7.93
CA ASN A 29 -11.71 1.65 8.76
C ASN A 29 -10.83 2.63 7.95
N ALA A 30 -11.23 2.94 6.71
CA ALA A 30 -10.44 3.80 5.82
C ALA A 30 -10.15 5.18 6.43
N LYS A 31 -11.11 5.75 7.18
CA LYS A 31 -10.94 7.07 7.84
C LYS A 31 -9.89 7.01 8.94
N GLU A 32 -9.83 5.91 9.68
CA GLU A 32 -8.85 5.68 10.75
C GLU A 32 -7.45 5.53 10.18
N HIS A 33 -7.30 4.84 9.04
CA HIS A 33 -6.03 4.74 8.32
C HIS A 33 -5.55 6.12 7.84
N VAL A 34 -6.44 6.89 7.22
CA VAL A 34 -6.12 8.26 6.77
C VAL A 34 -5.79 9.17 7.96
N GLY A 35 -6.55 9.09 9.04
CA GLY A 35 -6.30 9.82 10.28
C GLY A 35 -4.94 9.49 10.88
N TYR A 36 -4.59 8.21 10.95
CA TYR A 36 -3.26 7.77 11.41
C TYR A 36 -2.13 8.42 10.60
N ILE A 37 -2.22 8.37 9.27
CA ILE A 37 -1.21 8.95 8.38
C ILE A 37 -1.14 10.47 8.56
N LYS A 38 -2.31 11.14 8.56
CA LYS A 38 -2.43 12.59 8.72
C LYS A 38 -1.82 13.07 10.02
N TYR A 39 -2.16 12.46 11.14
CA TYR A 39 -1.68 12.90 12.45
C TYR A 39 -0.19 12.62 12.62
N LEU A 40 0.30 11.47 12.16
CA LEU A 40 1.72 11.15 12.22
C LEU A 40 2.56 12.15 11.40
N PHE A 41 2.17 12.46 10.16
CA PHE A 41 2.88 13.47 9.36
C PHE A 41 2.69 14.90 9.89
N GLY A 42 1.51 15.21 10.42
CA GLY A 42 1.20 16.53 10.99
C GLY A 42 2.06 16.88 12.20
N MET A 43 2.43 15.88 13.03
CA MET A 43 3.35 16.08 14.15
C MET A 43 4.72 16.58 13.68
N GLU A 44 5.18 16.12 12.51
CA GLU A 44 6.48 16.47 11.93
C GLU A 44 6.41 17.58 10.87
N TYR A 45 5.24 18.21 10.70
CA TYR A 45 4.98 19.24 9.68
C TYR A 45 5.30 18.78 8.24
N ILE A 46 5.11 17.49 7.96
CA ILE A 46 5.31 16.91 6.62
C ILE A 46 4.05 17.09 5.80
N ASP A 47 4.20 17.67 4.60
CA ASP A 47 3.12 17.80 3.63
C ASP A 47 3.21 16.72 2.54
N ILE A 48 2.06 16.12 2.20
CA ILE A 48 1.95 15.03 1.22
C ILE A 48 1.32 15.57 -0.05
N SER A 49 2.15 15.86 -1.04
CA SER A 49 1.72 16.46 -2.31
C SER A 49 1.53 15.44 -3.43
N SER A 50 1.99 14.20 -3.23
CA SER A 50 1.90 13.14 -4.23
C SER A 50 1.74 11.75 -3.63
N ILE A 51 0.73 11.02 -4.12
CA ILE A 51 0.33 9.70 -3.61
C ILE A 51 0.39 8.64 -4.72
N VAL A 52 0.87 7.44 -4.40
CA VAL A 52 0.66 6.25 -5.21
C VAL A 52 0.00 5.15 -4.38
N ASP A 53 -1.10 4.60 -4.87
CA ASP A 53 -1.72 3.41 -4.29
C ASP A 53 -1.31 2.18 -5.11
N LEU A 54 -0.65 1.22 -4.45
CA LEU A 54 0.04 0.08 -5.06
C LEU A 54 -0.84 -1.16 -5.20
N GLY A 55 -2.16 -1.02 -4.98
CA GLY A 55 -3.16 -2.08 -5.15
C GLY A 55 -4.48 -1.59 -4.58
N PHE A 56 -5.12 -0.64 -5.27
CA PHE A 56 -6.20 0.15 -4.68
C PHE A 56 -7.49 -0.66 -4.43
N GLY A 57 -7.62 -1.86 -4.99
CA GLY A 57 -8.80 -2.69 -4.86
C GLY A 57 -10.09 -1.97 -5.25
N LEU A 58 -11.05 -1.89 -4.32
CA LEU A 58 -12.30 -1.14 -4.53
C LEU A 58 -12.15 0.38 -4.33
N GLY A 59 -10.94 0.88 -4.02
CA GLY A 59 -10.59 2.30 -4.05
C GLY A 59 -11.05 3.14 -2.86
N HIS A 60 -11.59 2.53 -1.80
CA HIS A 60 -12.12 3.28 -0.63
C HIS A 60 -11.03 4.03 0.14
N LEU A 61 -9.93 3.35 0.51
CA LEU A 61 -8.80 4.03 1.15
C LEU A 61 -8.18 5.08 0.23
N PHE A 62 -8.03 4.78 -1.06
CA PHE A 62 -7.46 5.73 -2.01
C PHE A 62 -8.32 6.99 -2.16
N GLU A 63 -9.64 6.84 -2.28
CA GLU A 63 -10.59 7.95 -2.29
C GLU A 63 -10.47 8.81 -1.03
N ALA A 64 -10.44 8.18 0.15
CA ALA A 64 -10.30 8.89 1.42
C ALA A 64 -8.96 9.66 1.51
N LEU A 65 -7.87 9.10 1.00
CA LEU A 65 -6.57 9.78 0.92
C LEU A 65 -6.60 10.99 -0.02
N LEU A 66 -7.29 10.89 -1.16
CA LEU A 66 -7.45 12.00 -2.10
C LEU A 66 -8.23 13.14 -1.47
N ASP A 67 -9.32 12.83 -0.77
CA ASP A 67 -10.19 13.81 -0.13
C ASP A 67 -9.48 14.55 1.03
N GLU A 68 -8.66 13.83 1.81
CA GLU A 68 -7.91 14.40 2.93
C GLU A 68 -6.69 15.21 2.48
N PHE A 69 -5.78 14.59 1.72
CA PHE A 69 -4.49 15.20 1.38
C PHE A 69 -4.56 16.12 0.16
N LYS A 70 -5.58 15.98 -0.68
CA LYS A 70 -5.77 16.77 -1.92
C LYS A 70 -4.48 16.90 -2.73
N PRO A 71 -3.78 15.79 -3.01
CA PRO A 71 -2.43 15.83 -3.56
C PRO A 71 -2.43 16.46 -4.96
N TYR A 72 -1.34 17.14 -5.32
CA TYR A 72 -1.13 17.64 -6.68
C TYR A 72 -1.06 16.51 -7.72
N LYS A 73 -0.63 15.31 -7.31
CA LYS A 73 -0.49 14.14 -8.18
C LYS A 73 -0.93 12.88 -7.46
N ALA A 74 -1.74 12.04 -8.09
CA ALA A 74 -2.07 10.73 -7.54
C ALA A 74 -2.08 9.65 -8.63
N HIS A 75 -1.63 8.45 -8.29
CA HIS A 75 -1.60 7.29 -9.20
C HIS A 75 -2.06 6.03 -8.48
N GLY A 76 -3.13 5.39 -8.95
CA GLY A 76 -3.55 4.08 -8.46
C GLY A 76 -3.25 2.98 -9.45
N ILE A 77 -2.75 1.83 -8.98
CA ILE A 77 -2.66 0.59 -9.76
C ILE A 77 -3.53 -0.51 -9.17
N GLU A 78 -4.13 -1.31 -10.04
CA GLU A 78 -4.91 -2.50 -9.66
C GLU A 78 -4.91 -3.50 -10.82
N PRO A 79 -4.43 -4.74 -10.64
CA PRO A 79 -4.42 -5.74 -11.70
C PRO A 79 -5.81 -6.31 -12.03
N SER A 80 -6.74 -6.37 -11.07
CA SER A 80 -8.09 -6.89 -11.30
C SER A 80 -8.88 -5.97 -12.21
N GLU A 81 -9.30 -6.49 -13.37
CA GLU A 81 -10.17 -5.76 -14.29
C GLU A 81 -11.52 -5.41 -13.66
N HIS A 82 -12.04 -6.27 -12.80
CA HIS A 82 -13.31 -6.05 -12.13
C HIS A 82 -13.24 -4.84 -11.20
N ALA A 83 -12.30 -4.86 -10.24
CA ALA A 83 -12.11 -3.78 -9.28
C ALA A 83 -11.69 -2.47 -9.97
N TYR A 84 -10.76 -2.54 -10.94
CA TYR A 84 -10.36 -1.40 -11.75
C TYR A 84 -11.55 -0.71 -12.42
N ASN A 85 -12.45 -1.48 -13.05
CA ASN A 85 -13.61 -0.92 -13.74
C ASN A 85 -14.63 -0.31 -12.77
N ILE A 86 -14.80 -0.88 -11.57
CA ILE A 86 -15.64 -0.30 -10.51
C ILE A 86 -15.10 1.07 -10.11
N VAL A 87 -13.82 1.16 -9.76
CA VAL A 87 -13.20 2.42 -9.31
C VAL A 87 -13.19 3.47 -10.41
N LYS A 88 -12.89 3.06 -11.64
CA LYS A 88 -12.96 3.95 -12.81
C LYS A 88 -14.37 4.51 -13.01
N LYS A 89 -15.42 3.72 -12.79
CA LYS A 89 -16.81 4.17 -12.90
C LYS A 89 -17.23 5.09 -11.75
N ARG A 90 -16.69 4.89 -10.55
CA ARG A 90 -16.97 5.72 -9.37
C ARG A 90 -16.38 7.12 -9.44
N ASP A 91 -15.38 7.33 -10.30
CA ASP A 91 -14.69 8.63 -10.47
C ASP A 91 -14.22 9.23 -9.14
N ILE A 92 -13.40 8.47 -8.40
CA ILE A 92 -13.03 8.76 -7.01
C ILE A 92 -12.23 10.06 -6.82
N ASN A 93 -11.66 10.65 -7.87
CA ASN A 93 -10.91 11.91 -7.75
C ASN A 93 -11.83 13.11 -7.96
N LYS A 94 -12.28 13.72 -6.86
CA LYS A 94 -13.12 14.92 -6.88
C LYS A 94 -12.34 16.23 -6.97
N ILE A 95 -11.00 16.18 -7.01
CA ILE A 95 -10.11 17.34 -6.97
C ILE A 95 -9.62 17.66 -8.40
N PRO A 96 -10.11 18.75 -9.04
CA PRO A 96 -9.79 19.03 -10.45
C PRO A 96 -8.31 19.33 -10.72
N SER A 97 -7.60 19.87 -9.73
CA SER A 97 -6.18 20.22 -9.84
C SER A 97 -5.24 19.02 -9.73
N THR A 98 -5.74 17.87 -9.27
CA THR A 98 -4.93 16.67 -9.08
C THR A 98 -4.63 16.02 -10.43
N LYS A 99 -3.34 15.82 -10.72
CA LYS A 99 -2.88 14.98 -11.83
C LYS A 99 -3.15 13.51 -11.48
N PHE A 100 -4.37 13.08 -11.74
CA PHE A 100 -4.89 11.76 -11.38
C PHE A 100 -4.68 10.74 -12.52
N LYS A 101 -4.24 9.54 -12.16
CA LYS A 101 -4.12 8.41 -13.08
C LYS A 101 -4.55 7.11 -12.40
N LEU A 102 -5.33 6.30 -13.10
CA LEU A 102 -5.58 4.89 -12.76
C LEU A 102 -5.00 4.00 -13.84
N GLU A 103 -4.30 2.95 -13.46
CA GLU A 103 -3.66 2.01 -14.38
C GLU A 103 -4.01 0.56 -14.00
N LYS A 104 -4.50 -0.23 -14.96
CA LYS A 104 -4.76 -1.65 -14.77
C LYS A 104 -3.44 -2.42 -14.92
N THR A 105 -2.72 -2.63 -13.82
CA THR A 105 -1.41 -3.29 -13.79
C THR A 105 -1.13 -3.83 -12.40
N ASP A 106 -0.32 -4.89 -12.32
CA ASP A 106 0.25 -5.37 -11.08
C ASP A 106 1.48 -4.55 -10.64
N LEU A 107 1.87 -4.75 -9.38
CA LEU A 107 3.00 -4.07 -8.74
C LEU A 107 4.34 -4.39 -9.40
N VAL A 108 4.59 -5.65 -9.79
CA VAL A 108 5.87 -6.08 -10.38
C VAL A 108 6.07 -5.41 -11.74
N SER A 109 5.06 -5.48 -12.60
CA SER A 109 5.05 -4.83 -13.91
C SER A 109 5.15 -3.32 -13.79
N TRP A 110 4.50 -2.71 -12.78
CA TRP A 110 4.65 -1.28 -12.50
C TRP A 110 6.08 -0.95 -12.09
N CYS A 111 6.69 -1.71 -11.18
CA CYS A 111 8.08 -1.52 -10.77
C CYS A 111 9.03 -1.60 -11.97
N GLU A 112 8.90 -2.63 -12.83
CA GLU A 112 9.74 -2.79 -14.03
C GLU A 112 9.67 -1.56 -14.95
N ARG A 113 8.46 -1.03 -15.23
CA ARG A 113 8.30 0.18 -16.07
C ARG A 113 8.79 1.47 -15.40
N ASN A 114 9.05 1.46 -14.10
CA ASN A 114 9.42 2.64 -13.33
C ASN A 114 10.84 2.56 -12.73
N LYS A 115 11.58 1.46 -12.93
CA LYS A 115 12.90 1.22 -12.31
C LYS A 115 13.92 2.34 -12.57
N ASP A 116 13.89 2.96 -13.74
CA ASP A 116 14.82 4.03 -14.14
C ASP A 116 14.29 5.45 -13.87
N LYS A 117 13.09 5.59 -13.28
CA LYS A 117 12.46 6.90 -13.10
C LYS A 117 12.90 7.58 -11.80
N LYS A 118 13.45 8.78 -11.94
CA LYS A 118 13.94 9.61 -10.82
C LYS A 118 12.86 10.32 -9.99
N LYS A 119 11.65 10.54 -10.52
CA LYS A 119 10.62 11.37 -9.84
C LYS A 119 9.84 10.59 -8.78
N SER A 120 10.11 10.72 -7.49
CA SER A 120 9.36 10.00 -6.44
C SER A 120 7.93 10.51 -6.24
N PHE A 121 7.16 9.71 -5.50
CA PHE A 121 5.96 10.12 -4.77
C PHE A 121 6.34 10.43 -3.31
N ASP A 122 5.58 11.28 -2.65
CA ASP A 122 5.77 11.52 -1.22
C ASP A 122 5.30 10.31 -0.44
N LEU A 123 4.09 9.81 -0.73
CA LEU A 123 3.51 8.65 -0.06
C LEU A 123 3.17 7.53 -1.04
N ALA A 124 3.67 6.33 -0.79
CA ALA A 124 3.12 5.09 -1.33
C ALA A 124 2.25 4.40 -0.28
N VAL A 125 1.10 3.89 -0.72
CA VAL A 125 0.18 3.10 0.11
C VAL A 125 0.14 1.68 -0.45
N CYS A 126 0.37 0.71 0.43
CA CYS A 126 0.42 -0.70 0.10
C CYS A 126 -0.27 -1.48 1.21
N THR A 127 -1.58 -1.69 1.07
CA THR A 127 -2.38 -2.42 2.05
C THR A 127 -2.68 -3.81 1.53
N SER A 128 -2.18 -4.84 2.23
CA SER A 128 -2.44 -6.26 1.92
C SER A 128 -2.00 -6.74 0.54
N VAL A 129 -1.15 -5.99 -0.18
CA VAL A 129 -0.63 -6.42 -1.50
C VAL A 129 0.55 -7.39 -1.34
N PHE A 130 1.48 -7.12 -0.40
CA PHE A 130 2.72 -7.89 -0.26
C PHE A 130 2.51 -9.37 0.08
N GLN A 131 1.39 -9.73 0.70
CA GLN A 131 1.07 -11.14 0.97
C GLN A 131 0.82 -11.94 -0.32
N TYR A 132 0.57 -11.32 -1.46
CA TYR A 132 0.31 -12.02 -2.72
C TYR A 132 1.53 -12.14 -3.64
N LEU A 133 2.63 -11.46 -3.31
CA LEU A 133 3.87 -11.50 -4.08
C LEU A 133 4.79 -12.59 -3.54
N THR A 134 5.53 -13.29 -4.40
CA THR A 134 6.60 -14.22 -3.98
C THR A 134 7.76 -13.48 -3.32
N ASP A 135 8.67 -14.22 -2.69
CA ASP A 135 9.86 -13.62 -2.08
C ASP A 135 10.72 -12.93 -3.14
N GLU A 136 10.90 -13.55 -4.31
CA GLU A 136 11.67 -13.00 -5.43
C GLU A 136 11.03 -11.72 -5.99
N GLU A 137 9.70 -11.69 -6.10
CA GLU A 137 8.96 -10.51 -6.56
C GLU A 137 9.08 -9.34 -5.57
N LEU A 138 9.01 -9.62 -4.26
CA LEU A 138 9.23 -8.61 -3.22
C LEU A 138 10.67 -8.10 -3.25
N GLU A 139 11.66 -8.98 -3.28
CA GLU A 139 13.08 -8.63 -3.36
C GLU A 139 13.38 -7.77 -4.59
N TYR A 140 12.72 -8.04 -5.72
CA TYR A 140 12.80 -7.22 -6.92
C TYR A 140 12.14 -5.85 -6.75
N CYS A 141 10.93 -5.78 -6.19
CA CYS A 141 10.16 -4.55 -6.10
C CYS A 141 10.67 -3.57 -5.05
N LEU A 142 11.15 -4.05 -3.90
CA LEU A 142 11.51 -3.20 -2.75
C LEU A 142 12.56 -2.11 -3.04
N PRO A 143 13.70 -2.38 -3.70
CA PRO A 143 14.65 -1.32 -4.05
C PRO A 143 14.05 -0.27 -5.00
N ILE A 144 13.18 -0.71 -5.92
CA ILE A 144 12.47 0.19 -6.83
C ILE A 144 11.50 1.04 -6.02
N LEU A 145 10.68 0.44 -5.16
CA LEU A 145 9.73 1.16 -4.32
C LEU A 145 10.42 2.21 -3.43
N ALA A 146 11.57 1.89 -2.83
CA ALA A 146 12.35 2.84 -2.04
C ALA A 146 12.85 4.03 -2.89
N ASN A 147 13.17 3.82 -4.17
CA ASN A 147 13.48 4.91 -5.09
C ASN A 147 12.21 5.67 -5.55
N ARG A 148 11.06 5.01 -5.60
CA ARG A 148 9.82 5.57 -6.15
C ARG A 148 8.97 6.30 -5.11
N ALA A 149 9.20 6.09 -3.82
CA ALA A 149 8.43 6.69 -2.73
C ALA A 149 9.32 7.13 -1.57
N LYS A 150 9.06 8.31 -1.02
CA LYS A 150 9.75 8.81 0.19
C LYS A 150 9.27 8.07 1.44
N TYR A 151 7.96 7.90 1.55
CA TYR A 151 7.30 7.16 2.62
C TYR A 151 6.48 6.00 2.05
N LEU A 152 6.44 4.89 2.77
CA LEU A 152 5.60 3.73 2.47
C LEU A 152 4.69 3.45 3.67
N TYR A 153 3.39 3.64 3.48
CA TYR A 153 2.38 3.12 4.40
C TYR A 153 2.09 1.66 4.02
N LEU A 154 2.44 0.74 4.91
CA LEU A 154 2.40 -0.70 4.66
C LEU A 154 1.52 -1.38 5.71
N THR A 155 0.52 -2.12 5.25
CA THR A 155 -0.12 -3.17 6.05
C THR A 155 0.05 -4.50 5.34
N VAL A 156 0.43 -5.52 6.09
CA VAL A 156 0.56 -6.89 5.59
C VAL A 156 0.44 -7.83 6.78
N PRO A 157 -0.43 -8.85 6.73
CA PRO A 157 -0.54 -9.78 7.83
C PRO A 157 0.67 -10.73 7.85
N THR A 158 1.10 -11.03 9.07
CA THR A 158 2.06 -12.10 9.36
C THR A 158 1.35 -13.45 9.42
N ASP A 159 2.14 -14.52 9.41
CA ASP A 159 1.68 -15.88 9.67
C ASP A 159 0.77 -15.99 10.90
N LYS A 160 1.08 -15.28 12.00
CA LYS A 160 0.29 -15.25 13.22
C LYS A 160 -1.05 -14.52 13.08
N GLU A 161 -1.08 -13.43 12.31
CA GLU A 161 -2.33 -12.68 12.09
C GLU A 161 -3.24 -13.44 11.11
N LEU A 162 -2.68 -14.12 10.11
CA LEU A 162 -3.43 -15.03 9.25
C LEU A 162 -4.02 -16.22 10.03
N ASP A 163 -3.28 -16.78 11.00
CA ASP A 163 -3.86 -17.82 11.88
C ASP A 163 -5.05 -17.30 12.68
N ARG A 164 -4.93 -16.10 13.27
CA ARG A 164 -6.04 -15.48 14.01
C ARG A 164 -7.25 -15.23 13.12
N GLN A 165 -7.07 -14.82 11.86
CA GLN A 165 -8.20 -14.66 10.94
C GLN A 165 -8.95 -15.98 10.70
N ILE A 166 -8.23 -17.10 10.62
CA ILE A 166 -8.83 -18.42 10.47
C ILE A 166 -9.54 -18.86 11.76
N GLU A 167 -8.91 -18.64 12.92
CA GLU A 167 -9.40 -19.09 14.22
C GLU A 167 -10.56 -18.24 14.74
N ASP A 168 -10.47 -16.92 14.62
CA ASP A 168 -11.38 -15.96 15.26
C ASP A 168 -12.49 -15.47 14.31
N LEU A 169 -12.22 -15.45 12.99
CA LEU A 169 -13.12 -14.85 11.99
C LEU A 169 -13.62 -15.87 10.96
N GLU A 170 -13.23 -17.14 11.08
CA GLU A 170 -13.50 -18.21 10.10
C GLU A 170 -13.11 -17.82 8.66
N PHE A 171 -12.21 -16.85 8.51
CA PHE A 171 -11.80 -16.29 7.23
C PHE A 171 -10.43 -16.85 6.85
N LYS A 172 -10.37 -17.52 5.71
CA LYS A 172 -9.14 -18.08 5.16
C LYS A 172 -8.85 -17.46 3.79
N ASP A 173 -7.98 -16.46 3.77
CA ASP A 173 -7.39 -16.01 2.51
C ASP A 173 -6.46 -17.11 1.98
N GLU A 174 -6.99 -17.93 1.08
CA GLU A 174 -6.22 -19.03 0.50
C GLU A 174 -5.05 -18.53 -0.34
N TYR A 175 -5.07 -17.28 -0.80
CA TYR A 175 -4.08 -16.70 -1.72
C TYR A 175 -2.90 -16.06 -0.99
N ALA A 176 -3.07 -15.66 0.26
CA ALA A 176 -2.01 -15.06 1.07
C ALA A 176 -0.84 -16.04 1.30
N ILE A 177 0.37 -15.58 0.97
CA ILE A 177 1.62 -16.26 1.26
C ILE A 177 1.99 -15.97 2.71
N ARG A 178 2.03 -17.03 3.51
CA ARG A 178 2.30 -16.96 4.94
C ARG A 178 3.76 -16.63 5.21
N ARG A 179 4.01 -15.51 5.90
CA ARG A 179 5.37 -15.06 6.26
C ARG A 179 5.42 -14.55 7.68
N SER A 180 6.51 -14.84 8.39
CA SER A 180 6.73 -14.32 9.72
C SER A 180 7.10 -12.83 9.70
N ARG A 181 6.87 -12.14 10.83
CA ARG A 181 7.35 -10.77 11.06
C ARG A 181 8.84 -10.60 10.72
N THR A 182 9.68 -11.53 11.20
CA THR A 182 11.13 -11.48 10.98
C THR A 182 11.50 -11.58 9.51
N LYS A 183 10.75 -12.37 8.72
CA LYS A 183 10.95 -12.48 7.27
C LYS A 183 10.63 -11.15 6.58
N TYR A 184 9.49 -10.53 6.85
CA TYR A 184 9.15 -9.21 6.30
C TYR A 184 10.18 -8.14 6.69
N GLN A 185 10.53 -8.06 7.97
CA GLN A 185 11.53 -7.08 8.44
C GLN A 185 12.90 -7.29 7.77
N LYS A 186 13.34 -8.54 7.59
CA LYS A 186 14.60 -8.83 6.89
C LYS A 186 14.59 -8.33 5.44
N MET A 187 13.47 -8.46 4.73
CA MET A 187 13.33 -7.99 3.35
C MET A 187 13.22 -6.46 3.28
N LEU A 188 12.52 -5.83 4.23
CA LEU A 188 12.26 -4.38 4.22
C LEU A 188 13.47 -3.55 4.67
N LYS A 189 14.18 -4.01 5.71
CA LYS A 189 15.23 -3.25 6.40
C LYS A 189 16.37 -2.73 5.50
N PRO A 190 16.81 -3.42 4.43
CA PRO A 190 17.81 -2.87 3.52
C PRO A 190 17.36 -1.60 2.79
N HIS A 191 16.05 -1.40 2.63
CA HIS A 191 15.47 -0.36 1.76
C HIS A 191 14.73 0.72 2.53
N PHE A 192 14.17 0.36 3.68
CA PHE A 192 13.34 1.24 4.48
C PHE A 192 13.73 1.21 5.96
N THR A 193 13.43 2.30 6.65
CA THR A 193 13.50 2.45 8.12
C THR A 193 12.08 2.48 8.66
N PHE A 194 11.76 1.68 9.66
CA PHE A 194 10.46 1.75 10.33
C PHE A 194 10.44 2.97 11.23
N ILE A 195 9.47 3.87 11.05
CA ILE A 195 9.32 5.09 11.85
C ILE A 195 8.03 5.09 12.68
N SER A 196 7.14 4.13 12.41
CA SER A 196 5.97 3.84 13.24
C SER A 196 5.50 2.40 13.01
N SER A 197 4.34 2.03 13.56
CA SER A 197 3.75 0.70 13.39
C SER A 197 3.41 0.34 11.94
N ARG A 198 3.13 1.33 11.08
CA ARG A 198 2.68 1.12 9.69
C ARG A 198 3.34 2.04 8.66
N LEU A 199 4.17 2.97 9.11
CA LEU A 199 4.86 3.91 8.22
C LEU A 199 6.36 3.63 8.20
N LEU A 200 6.90 3.59 6.98
CA LEU A 200 8.30 3.37 6.71
C LEU A 200 8.87 4.54 5.89
N GLU A 201 10.09 4.94 6.20
CA GLU A 201 10.88 5.92 5.44
C GLU A 201 11.84 5.22 4.49
N SER A 202 11.94 5.70 3.25
CA SER A 202 12.93 5.20 2.30
C SER A 202 14.33 5.67 2.66
N LYS A 203 15.27 4.72 2.71
CA LYS A 203 16.70 4.96 2.92
C LYS A 203 17.39 5.62 1.73
N VAL A 204 16.69 5.76 0.60
CA VAL A 204 17.19 6.53 -0.56
C VAL A 204 17.12 8.04 -0.28
N TYR A 205 16.15 8.47 0.51
CA TYR A 205 15.87 9.88 0.76
C TYR A 205 16.28 10.31 2.17
N PHE A 206 16.20 9.40 3.13
CA PHE A 206 16.38 9.72 4.53
C PHE A 206 17.40 8.84 5.23
N ASP A 207 18.14 9.47 6.13
CA ASP A 207 18.98 8.86 7.14
C ASP A 207 18.79 9.58 8.49
N GLU A 208 19.61 9.23 9.48
CA GLU A 208 19.52 9.82 10.83
C GLU A 208 19.90 11.30 10.89
N THR A 209 20.47 11.86 9.81
CA THR A 209 20.94 13.24 9.76
C THR A 209 19.97 14.20 9.08
N ASN A 210 19.04 13.68 8.27
CA ASN A 210 18.14 14.51 7.46
C ASN A 210 16.64 14.14 7.57
N THR A 211 16.29 13.10 8.33
CA THR A 211 14.88 12.74 8.59
C THR A 211 14.18 13.83 9.40
N ASN A 212 12.89 14.00 9.14
CA ASN A 212 12.01 14.81 9.97
C ASN A 212 11.64 14.08 11.29
N PHE A 213 11.63 12.74 11.31
CA PHE A 213 11.29 11.95 12.50
C PHE A 213 12.52 11.76 13.40
N THR A 214 12.78 12.75 14.25
CA THR A 214 14.00 12.82 15.09
C THR A 214 13.97 11.95 16.35
N ASP A 215 12.87 11.26 16.64
CA ASP A 215 12.78 10.30 17.74
C ASP A 215 13.53 9.00 17.41
N LEU A 216 14.87 9.09 17.32
CA LEU A 216 15.72 8.01 16.81
C LEU A 216 15.62 6.72 17.63
N LEU A 217 15.16 6.79 18.88
CA LEU A 217 14.92 5.63 19.74
C LEU A 217 13.90 4.64 19.15
N TYR A 218 12.92 5.12 18.39
CA TYR A 218 11.81 4.31 17.88
C TYR A 218 11.99 3.89 16.41
N ARG A 219 13.18 4.12 15.84
CA ARG A 219 13.52 3.78 14.45
C ARG A 219 14.16 2.39 14.37
N PHE A 220 13.66 1.51 13.51
CA PHE A 220 14.11 0.09 13.41
C PHE A 220 14.40 -0.39 11.98
#